data_AF-A0A343YVB9-F1
#
_entry.id   AF-A0A343YVB9-F1
#
_cell.length_a   1.000
_cell.length_b   1.000
_cell.length_c   1.000
_cell.angle_alpha   90.00
_cell.angle_beta   90.00
_cell.angle_gamma   90.00
#
_symmetry.space_group_name_H-M   'P 1'
#
loop_
_entity.id
_entity.type
_entity.pdbx_description
1 polymer ?
#
loop_
_entity_poly.entity_id
_entity_poly.type
_entity_poly.pdbx_seq_one_letter_code
_entity_poly.pdbx_strand_id
1 'polypeptide(L)'
;MLSMMITMSIILLYLNHPLSMGLILIIQTLITAMIIGYMMSSFLFSYIIIIIMLSGALVLFIYMASIASNEKFKSPITMIIMSVMIMMMTFMFMVFNNNLFMANNISMNEITSIIKIFNTLTAQITMMMIMYLLLTMIAVSNIASVTYGPLRMKK
;
A
#
# COMPACT_ATOMS: atom_id res chain seq x y z
N MET A 1 -6.77 -3.75 -14.27
CA MET A 1 -6.00 -3.39 -13.04
C MET A 1 -6.65 -2.26 -12.25
N LEU A 2 -6.97 -1.12 -12.86
CA LEU A 2 -7.67 -0.02 -12.15
C LEU A 2 -9.04 -0.41 -11.57
N SER A 3 -9.82 -1.23 -12.29
CA SER A 3 -11.08 -1.77 -11.75
C SER A 3 -10.86 -2.64 -10.51
N MET A 4 -9.81 -3.47 -10.49
CA MET A 4 -9.41 -4.26 -9.32
C MET A 4 -8.99 -3.38 -8.13
N MET A 5 -8.33 -2.25 -8.38
CA MET A 5 -7.99 -1.30 -7.30
C MET A 5 -9.23 -0.71 -6.64
N ILE A 6 -10.20 -0.30 -7.46
CA ILE A 6 -11.45 0.28 -6.97
C ILE A 6 -12.23 -0.76 -6.16
N THR A 7 -12.34 -2.00 -6.64
CA THR A 7 -13.05 -3.04 -5.89
C THR A 7 -12.37 -3.35 -4.55
N MET A 8 -11.04 -3.44 -4.50
CA MET A 8 -10.31 -3.65 -3.25
C MET A 8 -10.50 -2.50 -2.25
N SER A 9 -10.50 -1.25 -2.71
CA SER A 9 -10.77 -0.09 -1.83
C SER A 9 -12.18 -0.08 -1.26
N ILE A 10 -13.19 -0.54 -2.02
CA ILE A 10 -14.57 -0.66 -1.54
C ILE A 10 -14.66 -1.77 -0.48
N ILE A 11 -13.99 -2.91 -0.69
CA ILE A 11 -14.00 -4.00 0.29
C ILE A 11 -13.33 -3.57 1.61
N LEU A 12 -12.26 -2.76 1.54
CA LEU A 12 -11.57 -2.24 2.73
C LEU A 12 -12.52 -1.50 3.70
N LEU A 13 -13.45 -0.71 3.17
CA LEU A 13 -14.41 0.06 3.98
C LEU A 13 -15.34 -0.81 4.84
N TYR A 14 -15.54 -2.07 4.47
CA TYR A 14 -16.50 -2.97 5.12
C TYR A 14 -15.86 -4.06 5.97
N LEU A 15 -14.53 -4.17 5.95
CA LEU A 15 -13.84 -5.12 6.82
C LEU A 15 -13.70 -4.53 8.21
N ASN A 16 -13.97 -5.35 9.23
CA ASN A 16 -13.84 -4.93 10.63
C ASN A 16 -12.62 -5.54 11.31
N HIS A 17 -12.14 -6.69 10.84
CA HIS A 17 -11.04 -7.38 11.50
C HIS A 17 -9.69 -6.82 11.01
N PRO A 18 -8.77 -6.45 11.93
CA PRO A 18 -7.50 -5.82 11.56
C PRO A 18 -6.64 -6.70 10.65
N LEU A 19 -6.65 -8.02 10.86
CA LEU A 19 -5.94 -8.97 10.01
C LEU A 19 -6.45 -8.96 8.56
N SER A 20 -7.77 -8.89 8.33
CA SER A 20 -8.29 -8.82 6.96
C SER A 20 -8.04 -7.47 6.32
N MET A 21 -8.09 -6.38 7.10
CA MET A 21 -7.72 -5.06 6.60
C MET A 21 -6.25 -5.08 6.13
N GLY A 22 -5.35 -5.66 6.92
CA GLY A 22 -3.93 -5.82 6.56
C GLY A 22 -3.72 -6.65 5.28
N LEU A 23 -4.45 -7.77 5.14
CA LEU A 23 -4.38 -8.59 3.93
C LEU A 23 -4.86 -7.85 2.68
N ILE A 24 -5.97 -7.11 2.76
CA ILE A 24 -6.45 -6.31 1.61
C ILE A 24 -5.46 -5.21 1.26
N LEU A 25 -4.86 -4.54 2.25
CA LEU A 25 -3.82 -3.54 1.99
C LEU A 25 -2.62 -4.15 1.26
N ILE A 26 -2.14 -5.33 1.67
CA ILE A 26 -1.04 -6.02 0.97
C ILE A 26 -1.41 -6.30 -0.49
N ILE A 27 -2.60 -6.86 -0.74
CA ILE A 27 -3.06 -7.15 -2.11
C ILE A 27 -3.16 -5.87 -2.94
N GLN A 28 -3.72 -4.80 -2.38
CA GLN A 28 -3.84 -3.50 -3.04
C GLN A 28 -2.45 -2.93 -3.39
N THR A 29 -1.47 -3.05 -2.49
CA THR A 29 -0.09 -2.57 -2.75
C THR A 29 0.59 -3.34 -3.88
N LEU A 30 0.38 -4.65 -3.98
CA LEU A 30 0.87 -5.44 -5.11
C LEU A 30 0.25 -4.99 -6.43
N ILE A 31 -1.06 -4.71 -6.46
CA ILE A 31 -1.73 -4.21 -7.67
C ILE A 31 -1.19 -2.82 -8.05
N THR A 32 -0.95 -1.92 -7.08
CA THR A 32 -0.34 -0.60 -7.36
C THR A 32 1.05 -0.72 -7.98
N ALA A 33 1.88 -1.62 -7.44
CA ALA A 33 3.24 -1.80 -7.95
C ALA A 33 3.23 -2.32 -9.39
N MET A 34 2.31 -3.23 -9.72
CA MET A 34 2.13 -3.69 -11.10
C MET A 34 1.66 -2.59 -12.05
N ILE A 35 0.74 -1.71 -11.61
CA ILE A 35 0.30 -0.57 -12.44
C ILE A 35 1.48 0.37 -12.71
N ILE A 36 2.26 0.72 -11.68
CA ILE A 36 3.39 1.63 -11.81
C ILE A 36 4.51 1.01 -12.66
N GLY A 37 4.77 -0.29 -12.49
CA GLY A 37 5.71 -1.02 -13.33
C GLY A 37 5.29 -1.08 -14.80
N TYR A 38 3.99 -1.06 -15.10
CA TYR A 38 3.49 -0.98 -16.48
C TYR A 38 3.55 0.45 -17.05
N MET A 39 3.33 1.46 -16.20
CA MET A 39 3.34 2.87 -16.63
C MET A 39 4.76 3.42 -16.82
N MET A 40 5.72 2.91 -16.07
CA MET A 40 7.11 3.37 -16.07
C MET A 40 7.97 2.49 -16.98
N SER A 41 8.99 3.10 -17.58
CA SER A 41 9.99 2.41 -18.39
C SER A 41 10.89 1.50 -17.57
N SER A 42 11.08 1.78 -16.27
CA SER A 42 11.86 0.97 -15.35
C SER A 42 11.05 0.51 -14.13
N PHE A 43 11.33 -0.70 -13.64
CA PHE A 43 10.66 -1.25 -12.47
C PHE A 43 11.14 -0.67 -11.13
N LEU A 44 12.12 0.25 -11.12
CA LEU A 44 12.75 0.71 -9.88
C LEU A 44 11.72 1.34 -8.92
N PHE A 45 10.85 2.22 -9.41
CA PHE A 45 9.79 2.80 -8.59
C PHE A 45 8.80 1.77 -8.07
N SER A 46 8.46 0.76 -8.88
CA SER A 46 7.57 -0.33 -8.45
C SER A 46 8.18 -1.13 -7.29
N TYR A 47 9.50 -1.37 -7.31
CA TYR A 47 10.20 -2.07 -6.23
C TYR A 47 10.28 -1.25 -4.95
N ILE A 48 10.56 0.06 -5.04
CA ILE A 48 10.55 0.95 -3.86
C ILE A 48 9.19 0.90 -3.16
N ILE A 49 8.09 0.94 -3.93
CA ILE A 49 6.74 0.90 -3.37
C ILE A 49 6.45 -0.44 -2.67
N ILE A 50 6.85 -1.56 -3.28
CA ILE A 50 6.69 -2.89 -2.68
C ILE A 50 7.41 -2.95 -1.33
N ILE A 51 8.68 -2.49 -1.26
CA ILE A 51 9.49 -2.57 -0.05
C ILE A 51 8.90 -1.72 1.08
N ILE A 52 8.59 -0.46 0.79
CA ILE A 52 8.09 0.47 1.82
C ILE A 52 6.73 0.00 2.34
N MET A 53 5.80 -0.36 1.46
CA MET A 53 4.44 -0.70 1.87
C MET A 53 4.35 -2.06 2.58
N LEU A 54 5.09 -3.08 2.13
CA LEU A 54 5.13 -4.37 2.81
C LEU A 54 5.76 -4.26 4.21
N SER A 55 6.83 -3.47 4.35
CA SER A 55 7.49 -3.30 5.65
C SER A 55 6.55 -2.70 6.71
N GLY A 56 5.76 -1.68 6.36
CA GLY A 56 4.79 -1.07 7.27
C GLY A 56 3.61 -1.99 7.58
N ALA A 57 3.08 -2.71 6.57
CA ALA A 57 1.95 -3.62 6.75
C ALA A 57 2.28 -4.81 7.67
N LEU A 58 3.51 -5.34 7.59
CA LEU A 58 3.95 -6.45 8.44
C LEU A 58 4.11 -6.05 9.91
N VAL A 59 4.61 -4.84 10.19
CA VAL A 59 4.71 -4.32 11.57
C VAL A 59 3.31 -4.19 12.20
N LEU A 60 2.35 -3.64 11.46
CA LEU A 60 0.95 -3.55 11.88
C LEU A 60 0.32 -4.93 12.10
N PHE A 61 0.64 -5.91 11.24
CA PHE A 61 0.16 -7.27 11.37
C PHE A 61 0.64 -7.92 12.67
N ILE A 62 1.94 -7.80 13.01
CA ILE A 62 2.51 -8.37 14.24
C ILE A 62 1.88 -7.70 15.47
N TYR A 63 1.71 -6.37 15.45
CA TYR A 63 1.08 -5.64 16.54
C TYR A 63 -0.36 -6.11 16.79
N MET A 64 -1.17 -6.19 15.73
CA MET A 64 -2.57 -6.60 15.86
C MET A 64 -2.72 -8.08 16.24
N ALA A 65 -1.87 -8.97 15.72
CA ALA A 65 -1.85 -10.37 16.12
C ALA A 65 -1.45 -10.57 17.60
N SER A 66 -0.65 -9.65 18.16
CA SER A 66 -0.26 -9.70 19.56
C SER A 66 -1.34 -9.18 20.54
N ILE A 67 -2.32 -8.40 20.05
CA ILE A 67 -3.32 -7.72 20.88
C ILE A 67 -4.71 -8.34 20.76
N ALA A 68 -5.09 -8.85 19.59
CA ALA A 68 -6.41 -9.42 19.39
C ALA A 68 -6.43 -10.93 19.70
N SER A 69 -7.37 -11.36 20.56
CA SER A 69 -7.80 -12.76 20.57
C SER A 69 -8.36 -13.12 19.19
N ASN A 70 -8.09 -14.33 18.71
CA ASN A 70 -8.47 -14.83 17.38
C ASN A 70 -10.01 -15.02 17.28
N GLU A 71 -10.76 -13.92 17.30
CA GLU A 71 -12.22 -13.94 17.25
C GLU A 71 -12.69 -14.50 15.90
N LYS A 72 -13.81 -15.23 15.93
CA LYS A 72 -14.37 -15.84 14.72
C LYS A 72 -14.74 -14.75 13.72
N PHE A 73 -14.16 -14.86 12.53
CA PHE A 73 -14.34 -13.90 11.45
C PHE A 73 -15.80 -13.83 11.00
N LYS A 74 -16.47 -12.69 11.21
CA LYS A 74 -17.76 -12.39 10.57
C LYS A 74 -17.49 -11.67 9.25
N SER A 75 -17.37 -12.42 8.16
CA SER A 75 -17.21 -11.86 6.82
C SER A 75 -18.53 -11.26 6.31
N PRO A 76 -18.54 -10.01 5.80
CA PRO A 76 -19.71 -9.45 5.14
C PRO A 76 -19.87 -10.03 3.72
N ILE A 77 -20.32 -11.28 3.63
CA ILE A 77 -20.44 -12.04 2.37
C ILE A 77 -21.31 -11.31 1.33
N THR A 78 -22.38 -10.66 1.76
CA THR A 78 -23.27 -9.88 0.89
C THR A 78 -22.56 -8.70 0.22
N MET A 79 -21.68 -8.01 0.96
CA MET A 79 -20.88 -6.90 0.43
C MET A 79 -19.79 -7.39 -0.52
N ILE A 80 -19.18 -8.54 -0.24
CA ILE A 80 -18.20 -9.18 -1.13
C ILE A 80 -18.86 -9.53 -2.47
N ILE A 81 -20.06 -10.12 -2.45
CA ILE A 81 -20.82 -10.43 -3.67
C ILE A 81 -21.09 -9.15 -4.48
N MET A 82 -21.46 -8.05 -3.81
CA MET A 82 -21.70 -6.79 -4.51
C MET A 82 -20.43 -6.21 -5.16
N SER A 83 -19.28 -6.33 -4.49
CA SER A 83 -17.99 -5.91 -5.07
C SER A 83 -17.61 -6.73 -6.32
N VAL A 84 -17.93 -8.03 -6.33
CA VAL A 84 -17.70 -8.93 -7.48
C VAL A 84 -18.65 -8.62 -8.64
N MET A 85 -19.86 -8.14 -8.37
CA MET A 85 -20.78 -7.71 -9.43
C MET A 85 -20.31 -6.43 -10.12
N ILE A 86 -19.80 -5.44 -9.35
CA ILE A 86 -19.21 -4.21 -9.90
C ILE A 86 -17.98 -4.55 -10.76
N MET A 87 -17.13 -5.42 -10.21
CA MET A 87 -16.34 -6.42 -10.93
C MET A 87 -16.69 -6.64 -12.40
N MET A 88 -17.65 -7.53 -12.59
CA MET A 88 -18.07 -8.05 -13.89
C MET A 88 -18.59 -6.95 -14.81
N MET A 89 -19.32 -5.97 -14.28
CA MET A 89 -19.83 -4.85 -15.07
C MET A 89 -18.71 -4.02 -15.68
N THR A 90 -17.66 -3.72 -14.91
CA THR A 90 -16.50 -2.98 -15.46
C THR A 90 -15.74 -3.78 -16.50
N PHE A 91 -15.66 -5.10 -16.35
CA PHE A 91 -15.00 -5.96 -17.32
C PHE A 91 -15.75 -5.99 -18.65
N MET A 92 -17.09 -6.13 -18.60
CA MET A 92 -17.92 -6.07 -19.80
C MET A 92 -17.75 -4.73 -20.53
N PHE A 93 -17.76 -3.61 -19.79
CA PHE A 93 -17.57 -2.29 -20.39
C PHE A 93 -16.21 -2.11 -21.07
N MET A 94 -15.14 -2.68 -20.50
CA MET A 94 -13.81 -2.67 -21.11
C MET A 94 -13.76 -3.46 -22.41
N VAL A 95 -14.37 -4.65 -22.47
CA VAL A 95 -14.40 -5.49 -23.67
C VAL A 95 -15.12 -4.77 -24.83
N PHE A 96 -16.17 -4.01 -24.54
CA PHE A 96 -16.89 -3.23 -25.56
C PHE A 96 -16.10 -2.01 -26.06
N ASN A 97 -15.22 -1.42 -25.26
CA ASN A 97 -14.48 -0.19 -25.57
C ASN A 97 -13.05 -0.43 -26.09
N ASN A 98 -12.79 -1.57 -26.74
CA ASN A 98 -11.45 -2.08 -27.06
C ASN A 98 -10.58 -1.23 -28.04
N ASN A 99 -10.89 0.06 -28.24
CA ASN A 99 -10.24 0.95 -29.18
C ASN A 99 -9.47 2.09 -28.51
N LEU A 100 -8.64 1.85 -27.48
CA LEU A 100 -7.77 2.91 -26.93
C LEU A 100 -6.61 2.32 -26.10
N PHE A 101 -5.72 1.56 -26.74
CA PHE A 101 -4.35 1.40 -26.26
C PHE A 101 -3.40 1.82 -27.36
N MET A 102 -3.30 3.13 -27.58
CA MET A 102 -2.20 3.67 -28.34
C MET A 102 -0.97 3.68 -27.44
N ALA A 103 0.01 2.84 -27.78
CA ALA A 103 1.30 2.77 -27.12
C ALA A 103 2.01 4.12 -27.31
N ASN A 104 1.82 5.03 -26.38
CA ASN A 104 2.70 6.18 -26.23
C ASN A 104 4.02 5.65 -25.68
N ASN A 105 4.92 5.28 -26.59
CA ASN A 105 6.33 5.04 -26.30
C ASN A 105 6.97 6.37 -25.90
N ILE A 106 6.70 6.80 -24.67
CA ILE A 106 7.46 7.86 -24.02
C ILE A 106 8.67 7.16 -23.42
N SER A 107 9.76 7.15 -24.17
CA SER A 107 11.09 6.75 -23.68
C SER A 107 11.58 7.79 -22.67
N MET A 108 11.07 7.72 -21.44
CA MET A 108 11.54 8.55 -20.34
C MET A 108 12.77 7.88 -19.72
N ASN A 109 13.95 8.49 -19.85
CA ASN A 109 15.16 8.01 -19.18
C ASN A 109 15.07 8.22 -17.65
N GLU A 110 14.44 7.26 -16.97
CA GLU A 110 14.13 7.32 -15.53
C GLU A 110 15.36 7.28 -14.61
N ILE A 111 16.48 6.70 -15.03
CA ILE A 111 17.70 6.67 -14.21
C ILE A 111 18.19 8.11 -13.94
N THR A 112 17.91 9.05 -14.85
CA THR A 112 18.23 10.47 -14.64
C THR A 112 17.28 11.17 -13.66
N SER A 113 16.15 10.55 -13.29
CA SER A 113 15.14 11.16 -12.41
C SER A 113 15.50 11.04 -10.91
N ILE A 114 16.13 9.94 -10.49
CA ILE A 114 16.50 9.73 -9.08
C ILE A 114 17.67 10.63 -8.68
N ILE A 115 18.65 10.77 -9.56
CA ILE A 115 19.82 11.62 -9.32
C ILE A 115 19.41 13.10 -9.22
N LYS A 116 18.33 13.51 -9.89
CA LYS A 116 17.77 14.86 -9.77
C LYS A 116 17.20 15.18 -8.39
N ILE A 117 16.97 14.21 -7.51
CA ILE A 117 16.51 14.46 -6.13
C ILE A 117 17.60 15.16 -5.31
N PHE A 118 18.88 14.90 -5.59
CA PHE A 118 20.01 15.52 -4.89
C PHE A 118 20.56 16.77 -5.60
N ASN A 119 19.84 17.30 -6.60
CA ASN A 119 20.28 18.50 -7.28
C ASN A 119 20.02 19.75 -6.42
N THR A 120 20.74 20.83 -6.67
CA THR A 120 20.68 22.07 -5.89
C THR A 120 19.26 22.65 -5.75
N LEU A 121 18.42 22.51 -6.78
CA LEU A 121 17.02 22.97 -6.79
C LEU A 121 16.11 22.16 -5.88
N THR A 122 16.34 20.85 -5.76
CA THR A 122 15.53 19.90 -4.98
C THR A 122 16.14 19.62 -3.61
N ALA A 123 17.39 20.04 -3.38
CA ALA A 123 18.12 19.83 -2.13
C ALA A 123 17.35 20.37 -0.91
N GLN A 124 16.67 21.51 -1.03
CA GLN A 124 15.87 22.06 0.08
C GLN A 124 14.74 21.10 0.52
N ILE A 125 14.07 20.45 -0.44
CA ILE A 125 13.03 19.45 -0.15
C ILE A 125 13.65 18.23 0.52
N THR A 126 14.82 17.77 0.04
CA THR A 126 15.51 16.62 0.67
C THR A 126 15.93 16.92 2.11
N MET A 127 16.44 18.13 2.37
CA MET A 127 16.83 18.56 3.73
C MET A 127 15.62 18.61 4.66
N MET A 128 14.46 19.08 4.18
CA MET A 128 13.23 19.06 4.97
C MET A 128 12.82 17.62 5.34
N MET A 129 12.90 16.67 4.41
CA MET A 129 12.57 15.26 4.67
C MET A 129 13.51 14.60 5.69
N ILE A 130 14.81 14.90 5.61
CA ILE A 130 15.80 14.40 6.58
C ILE A 130 15.48 14.93 7.99
N MET A 131 15.20 16.23 8.13
CA MET A 131 14.85 16.82 9.41
C MET A 131 13.52 16.26 9.96
N TYR A 132 12.54 16.02 9.09
CA TYR A 132 11.28 15.38 9.47
C TYR A 132 11.50 13.97 10.04
N LEU A 133 12.23 13.11 9.33
CA LEU A 133 12.51 11.75 9.80
C LEU A 133 13.30 11.75 11.11
N LEU A 134 14.28 12.65 11.26
CA LEU A 134 15.04 12.79 12.51
C LEU A 134 14.13 13.18 13.69
N LEU A 135 13.24 14.16 13.51
CA LEU A 135 12.29 14.56 14.54
C LEU A 135 11.33 13.43 14.90
N THR A 136 10.83 12.67 13.91
CA THR A 136 9.96 11.52 14.19
C THR A 136 10.66 10.44 15.01
N MET A 137 11.94 10.17 14.75
CA MET A 137 12.70 9.19 15.53
C MET A 137 12.87 9.61 16.98
N ILE A 138 13.22 10.88 17.25
CA ILE A 138 13.34 11.42 18.61
C ILE A 138 11.98 11.39 19.34
N ALA A 139 10.90 11.76 18.64
CA ALA A 139 9.57 11.75 19.22
C ALA A 139 9.12 10.32 19.57
N VAL A 140 9.30 9.37 18.64
CA VAL A 140 8.94 7.96 18.86
C VAL A 140 9.78 7.34 19.98
N SER A 141 11.08 7.63 20.08
CA SER A 141 11.92 7.13 21.18
C SER A 141 11.51 7.68 22.55
N ASN A 142 11.00 8.92 22.60
CA ASN A 142 10.50 9.51 23.84
C ASN A 142 9.12 8.95 24.23
N ILE A 143 8.25 8.63 23.26
CA ILE A 143 6.93 8.02 23.51
C ILE A 143 7.06 6.55 23.88
N ALA A 144 8.04 5.84 23.28
CA ALA A 144 8.34 4.46 23.60
C ALA A 144 8.99 4.36 24.99
N SER A 145 8.22 4.63 26.05
CA SER A 145 8.65 4.44 27.42
C SER A 145 8.96 2.96 27.64
N VAL A 146 10.19 2.65 28.06
CA VAL A 146 10.70 1.28 28.32
C VAL A 146 10.06 0.66 29.57
N THR A 147 8.86 1.11 29.97
CA THR A 147 8.27 0.79 31.26
C THR A 147 7.49 -0.53 31.22
N TYR A 148 8.27 -1.59 31.46
CA TYR A 148 8.01 -2.82 32.22
C TYR A 148 6.88 -3.79 31.82
N GLY A 149 7.33 -5.01 31.51
CA GLY A 149 6.56 -6.25 31.56
C GLY A 149 6.23 -6.83 30.19
N PRO A 150 6.51 -8.12 29.91
CA PRO A 150 6.07 -8.73 28.67
C PRO A 150 4.54 -8.68 28.57
N LEU A 151 4.02 -8.19 27.43
CA LEU A 151 2.58 -8.11 27.08
C LEU A 151 1.82 -9.45 27.15
N ARG A 152 2.51 -10.57 27.43
CA ARG A 152 1.92 -11.89 27.61
C ARG A 152 2.19 -12.38 29.03
N MET A 153 1.20 -12.22 29.91
CA MET A 153 1.14 -13.02 31.13
C MET A 153 0.96 -14.48 30.72
N LYS A 154 1.91 -15.34 31.12
CA LYS A 154 1.77 -16.78 31.02
C LYS A 154 0.54 -17.22 31.83
N LYS A 155 -0.36 -17.96 31.19
CA LYS A 155 -1.06 -19.04 31.90
C LYS A 155 -0.13 -20.25 31.93
#